data_AF-A0A925E3N5-F1
#
_entry.id   AF-A0A925E3N5-F1
#
_cell.length_a   1.000
_cell.length_b   1.000
_cell.length_c   1.000
_cell.angle_alpha   90.00
_cell.angle_beta   90.00
_cell.angle_gamma   90.00
#
_symmetry.space_group_name_H-M   'P 1'
#
loop_
_entity.id
_entity.type
_entity.pdbx_description
1 polymer ?
#
loop_
_entity_poly.entity_id
_entity_poly.type
_entity_poly.pdbx_seq_one_letter_code
_entity_poly.pdbx_strand_id
1 'polypeptide(L)'
;MSDLIITIQLPDALVERAKRAGIQLDTQAEDFITLLESQIRKQESAQALRTIAEQIQALPEELRPSLEEIEAEIEDYWAETEAKANL
;
A
#
# COMPACT_ATOMS: atom_id res chain seq x y z
N MET A 1 -8.55 -21.18 -8.57
CA MET A 1 -7.50 -20.59 -7.72
C MET A 1 -6.28 -20.42 -8.59
N SER A 2 -5.60 -19.28 -8.50
CA SER A 2 -4.37 -19.02 -9.24
C SER A 2 -3.21 -19.05 -8.25
N ASP A 3 -2.18 -19.83 -8.55
CA ASP A 3 -1.01 -19.94 -7.68
C ASP A 3 0.05 -18.90 -8.09
N LEU A 4 0.59 -18.17 -7.11
CA LEU A 4 1.74 -17.29 -7.29
C LEU A 4 2.95 -17.94 -6.62
N ILE A 5 3.95 -18.32 -7.41
CA ILE A 5 5.21 -18.88 -6.90
C ILE A 5 6.26 -17.78 -6.87
N ILE A 6 6.84 -17.53 -5.69
CA ILE A 6 7.89 -16.54 -5.50
C ILE A 6 9.18 -17.26 -5.16
N THR A 7 10.19 -17.05 -6.00
CA THR A 7 11.54 -17.59 -5.79
C THR A 7 12.45 -16.48 -5.25
N ILE A 8 12.94 -16.65 -4.03
CA ILE A 8 13.92 -15.75 -3.44
C ILE A 8 15.30 -16.35 -3.64
N GLN A 9 16.16 -15.66 -4.38
CA GLN A 9 17.56 -16.04 -4.52
C GLN A 9 18.39 -15.41 -3.40
N LEU A 10 19.01 -16.25 -2.58
CA LEU A 10 19.94 -15.82 -1.54
C LEU A 10 21.38 -15.88 -2.08
N PRO A 11 22.25 -14.93 -1.73
CA PRO A 11 23.67 -15.02 -2.06
C PRO A 11 24.31 -16.28 -1.44
N ASP A 12 25.13 -17.00 -2.21
CA ASP A 12 25.77 -18.25 -1.76
C ASP A 12 26.54 -18.08 -0.44
N ALA A 13 27.22 -16.94 -0.28
CA ALA A 13 27.97 -16.63 0.94
C ALA A 13 27.07 -16.57 2.19
N LEU A 14 25.81 -16.13 2.04
CA LEU A 14 24.83 -16.08 3.13
C LEU A 14 24.32 -17.48 3.45
N VAL A 15 24.03 -18.28 2.41
CA VAL A 15 23.57 -19.67 2.55
C VAL A 15 24.62 -20.52 3.26
N GLU A 16 25.88 -20.42 2.85
CA GLU A 16 26.99 -21.18 3.45
C GLU A 16 27.31 -20.73 4.88
N ARG A 17 27.02 -19.47 5.24
CA ARG A 17 27.10 -19.00 6.62
C ARG A 17 25.95 -19.56 7.46
N ALA A 18 24.72 -19.56 6.94
CA ALA A 18 23.55 -20.10 7.63
C ALA A 18 23.72 -21.60 7.92
N LYS A 19 24.17 -22.39 6.92
CA LYS A 19 24.46 -23.82 7.09
C LYS A 19 25.49 -24.08 8.19
N ARG A 20 26.61 -23.34 8.18
CA ARG A 20 27.65 -23.47 9.22
C ARG A 20 27.17 -23.08 10.61
N ALA A 21 26.26 -22.12 10.70
CA ALA A 21 25.64 -21.69 11.95
C ALA A 21 24.47 -22.59 12.39
N GLY A 22 24.11 -23.62 11.63
CA GLY A 22 22.96 -24.48 11.91
C GLY A 22 21.60 -23.78 11.82
N ILE A 23 21.53 -22.65 11.11
CA ILE A 23 20.30 -21.87 10.94
C ILE A 23 19.44 -22.54 9.88
N GLN A 24 18.25 -22.96 10.26
CA GLN A 24 17.20 -23.38 9.35
C GLN A 24 16.39 -22.13 8.96
N LEU A 25 16.34 -21.83 7.66
CA LEU A 25 15.60 -20.69 7.12
C LEU A 25 14.14 -21.10 6.97
N ASP A 26 13.36 -20.97 8.03
CA ASP A 26 11.90 -21.00 7.93
C ASP A 26 11.42 -19.60 7.52
N THR A 27 11.03 -19.46 6.25
CA THR A 27 10.35 -18.25 5.80
C THR A 27 8.92 -18.26 6.35
N GLN A 28 8.62 -17.37 7.29
CA GLN A 28 7.24 -17.14 7.71
C GLN A 28 6.50 -16.48 6.55
N ALA A 29 5.63 -17.25 5.88
CA ALA A 29 4.87 -16.77 4.74
C ALA A 29 3.96 -15.58 5.10
N GLU A 30 3.51 -15.50 6.36
CA GLU A 30 2.60 -14.45 6.85
C GLU A 30 3.22 -13.04 6.79
N ASP A 31 4.47 -12.88 7.22
CA ASP A 31 5.18 -11.58 7.15
C ASP A 31 5.33 -11.12 5.70
N PHE A 32 5.63 -12.07 4.82
CA PHE A 32 5.82 -11.80 3.41
C PHE A 32 4.48 -11.47 2.71
N ILE A 33 3.41 -12.18 3.04
CA ILE A 33 2.05 -11.87 2.57
C ILE A 33 1.64 -10.47 3.03
N THR A 34 1.86 -10.14 4.31
CA THR A 34 1.54 -8.82 4.86
C THR A 34 2.28 -7.70 4.13
N LEU A 35 3.57 -7.90 3.82
CA LEU A 35 4.34 -6.94 3.03
C LEU A 35 3.77 -6.79 1.61
N LEU A 36 3.37 -7.89 0.98
CA LEU A 36 2.80 -7.89 -0.37
C LEU A 36 1.45 -7.17 -0.40
N GLU A 37 0.57 -7.46 0.55
CA GLU A 37 -0.71 -6.75 0.70
C GLU A 37 -0.50 -5.25 0.92
N SER A 38 0.47 -4.86 1.76
CA SER A 38 0.80 -3.46 1.99
C SER A 38 1.25 -2.75 0.71
N GLN A 39 2.11 -3.40 -0.09
CA GLN A 39 2.57 -2.85 -1.37
C GLN A 39 1.45 -2.76 -2.40
N ILE A 40 0.58 -3.78 -2.49
CA ILE A 40 -0.60 -3.77 -3.36
C ILE A 40 -1.50 -2.59 -2.98
N ARG A 41 -1.88 -2.47 -1.70
CA ARG A 41 -2.73 -1.35 -1.23
C ARG A 41 -2.11 -0.01 -1.56
N LYS A 42 -0.81 0.16 -1.35
CA LYS A 42 -0.10 1.41 -1.68
C LYS A 42 -0.19 1.74 -3.17
N GLN A 43 0.01 0.75 -4.03
CA GLN A 43 -0.03 0.92 -5.48
C GLN A 43 -1.45 1.22 -5.98
N GLU A 44 -2.45 0.52 -5.45
CA GLU A 44 -3.87 0.76 -5.75
C GLU A 44 -4.31 2.15 -5.31
N SER A 45 -3.96 2.57 -4.08
CA SER A 45 -4.24 3.93 -3.59
C SER A 45 -3.57 4.99 -4.44
N ALA A 46 -2.31 4.78 -4.84
CA ALA A 46 -1.61 5.73 -5.72
C ALA A 46 -2.29 5.85 -7.09
N GLN A 47 -2.79 4.74 -7.64
CA GLN A 47 -3.53 4.75 -8.89
C GLN A 47 -4.88 5.46 -8.75
N ALA A 48 -5.61 5.22 -7.66
CA ALA A 48 -6.87 5.90 -7.37
C ALA A 48 -6.67 7.42 -7.26
N LEU A 49 -5.64 7.86 -6.53
CA LEU A 49 -5.30 9.28 -6.40
C LEU A 49 -4.95 9.93 -7.74
N ARG A 50 -4.25 9.22 -8.63
CA ARG A 50 -3.99 9.72 -10.00
C ARG A 50 -5.28 9.92 -10.78
N THR A 51 -6.18 8.93 -10.74
CA THR A 51 -7.48 9.04 -11.41
C THR A 51 -8.29 10.23 -10.91
N ILE A 52 -8.32 10.46 -9.59
CA ILE A 52 -8.99 11.61 -8.98
C ILE A 52 -8.36 12.92 -9.47
N ALA A 53 -7.02 13.01 -9.48
CA ALA A 53 -6.33 14.20 -9.96
C ALA A 53 -6.62 14.49 -11.44
N GLU A 54 -6.66 13.46 -12.29
CA GLU A 54 -7.04 13.59 -13.70
C GLU A 54 -8.49 14.08 -13.86
N GLN A 55 -9.42 13.56 -13.06
CA GLN A 55 -10.81 14.01 -13.06
C GLN A 55 -10.96 15.47 -12.64
N ILE A 56 -10.24 15.89 -11.59
CA ILE A 56 -10.21 17.29 -11.15
C ILE A 56 -9.65 18.19 -12.25
N GLN A 57 -8.54 17.78 -12.89
CA GLN A 57 -7.97 18.55 -13.99
C GLN A 57 -8.89 18.61 -15.21
N ALA A 58 -9.72 17.60 -15.44
CA ALA A 58 -10.70 17.60 -16.52
C ALA A 58 -11.90 18.55 -16.28
N LEU A 59 -12.13 19.00 -15.03
CA LEU A 59 -13.18 19.97 -14.74
C LEU A 59 -12.86 21.34 -15.38
N PRO A 60 -13.90 22.10 -15.80
CA PRO A 60 -13.76 23.51 -16.15
C PRO A 60 -13.08 24.28 -15.02
N GLU A 61 -12.24 25.26 -15.35
CA GLU A 61 -11.43 25.99 -14.36
C GLU A 61 -12.28 26.66 -13.26
N GLU A 62 -13.48 27.11 -13.61
CA GLU A 62 -14.48 27.69 -12.70
C GLU A 62 -15.06 26.71 -11.68
N LEU A 63 -14.97 25.41 -11.97
CA LEU A 63 -15.49 24.31 -11.16
C LEU A 63 -14.38 23.48 -10.52
N ARG A 64 -13.11 23.82 -10.75
CA ARG A 64 -12.00 23.12 -10.14
C ARG A 64 -11.91 23.55 -8.67
N PRO A 65 -11.98 22.60 -7.73
CA PRO A 65 -11.78 22.91 -6.33
C PRO A 65 -10.35 23.43 -6.13
N SER A 66 -10.22 24.42 -5.26
CA SER A 66 -8.96 24.88 -4.72
C SER A 66 -8.35 23.82 -3.79
N LEU A 67 -7.05 23.95 -3.51
CA LEU A 67 -6.39 23.06 -2.56
C LEU A 67 -7.02 23.13 -1.17
N GLU A 68 -7.40 24.33 -0.74
CA GLU A 68 -8.04 24.59 0.56
C GLU A 68 -9.41 23.88 0.67
N GLU A 69 -10.20 23.86 -0.41
CA GLU A 69 -11.48 23.14 -0.45
C GLU A 69 -11.28 21.62 -0.41
N ILE A 70 -10.25 21.10 -1.08
CA ILE A 70 -9.91 19.67 -1.03
C ILE A 70 -9.46 19.28 0.38
N GLU A 71 -8.60 20.08 1.01
CA GLU A 71 -8.11 19.83 2.36
C GLU A 71 -9.25 19.84 3.39
N ALA A 72 -10.17 20.81 3.31
CA ALA A 72 -11.33 20.89 4.19
C ALA A 72 -12.25 19.67 4.07
N GLU A 73 -12.55 19.21 2.84
CA GLU A 73 -13.39 18.03 2.62
C GLU A 73 -12.74 16.75 3.17
N ILE A 74 -11.40 16.64 3.08
CA ILE A 74 -10.66 15.52 3.66
C ILE A 74 -10.74 15.55 5.18
N GLU A 75 -10.56 16.71 5.81
CA GLU A 75 -10.68 16.86 7.27
C GLU A 75 -12.08 16.49 7.77
N ASP A 76 -13.12 16.98 7.10
CA ASP A 76 -14.52 16.68 7.43
C ASP A 76 -14.82 15.17 7.31
N TYR A 77 -14.34 14.53 6.24
CA TYR A 77 -14.49 13.08 6.05
C TYR A 77 -13.86 12.27 7.20
N TRP A 78 -12.67 12.65 7.66
CA TRP A 78 -11.99 11.96 8.76
C TRP A 78 -12.69 12.21 10.10
N ALA A 79 -13.13 13.43 10.37
CA ALA A 79 -13.90 13.75 11.57
C ALA A 79 -15.20 12.92 11.66
N GLU A 80 -15.90 12.74 10.55
CA GLU A 80 -17.09 11.88 10.50
C GLU A 80 -16.78 10.39 10.70
N THR A 81 -15.68 9.92 10.12
CA THR A 81 -15.30 8.50 10.19
C THR A 81 -14.89 8.11 11.60
N GLU A 82 -14.14 8.98 12.29
CA GLU A 82 -13.79 8.79 13.70
C GLU A 82 -15.01 8.85 14.62
N ALA A 83 -15.96 9.74 14.36
CA ALA A 83 -17.21 9.80 15.12
C ALA A 83 -18.04 8.51 14.99
N LYS A 84 -18.07 7.90 13.80
CA LYS A 84 -18.79 6.64 13.54
C LYS A 84 -18.08 5.41 14.11
N ALA A 85 -16.75 5.42 14.20
CA ALA A 85 -15.98 4.31 14.78
C ALA A 85 -16.07 4.21 16.31
N ASN A 86 -16.49 5.28 16.98
CA ASN A 86 -16.62 5.38 18.43
C ASN A 86 -18.08 5.21 18.95
N LEU A 87 -19.00 4.80 18.08
CA LEU A 87 -20.41 4.46 18.37
C LEU A 87 -20.61 2.94 18.32
#